data_AF-A0A9D7K4S4-F1
#
_entry.id   AF-A0A9D7K4S4-F1
#
_cell.length_a   1.000
_cell.length_b   1.000
_cell.length_c   1.000
_cell.angle_alpha   90.00
_cell.angle_beta   90.00
_cell.angle_gamma   90.00
#
_symmetry.space_group_name_H-M   'P 1'
#
loop_
_entity.id
_entity.type
_entity.pdbx_description
1 polymer ?
#
loop_
_entity_poly.entity_id
_entity_poly.type
_entity_poly.pdbx_seq_one_letter_code
_entity_poly.pdbx_strand_id
1 'polypeptide(L)'
;MTAAHAQLPEIGGQADLADPHSVLIAIEDIFNRRFGKAWPQAVLARAINDVARAYGGQFSGLLACDTPYHDLRHTLDTALAMARMVDGHEASRQRPGPAFGAELCLVGVLLALFHDIGFVRRKGEEAFTGAQLVRIHEGRGIEFAVAFFERAGLPQYQPMARLILATAFRENLDTLFAAHNSTEVALACMTASADVLSQLSDRFYLERCRDFLYQGFVLGGMDRITNSDGVESILYQNAEDLLRKTPWFFESVIMKRLEHDLRGTYRYLDDHFGGQNPYVRSMFANIEFLKNVVDSEDFSRLRRHPQPLFCAHAA
;
A
#
# COMPACT_ATOMS: atom_id res chain seq x y z
N MET A 1 -30.19 3.30 -17.10
CA MET A 1 -30.36 3.40 -15.64
C MET A 1 -28.96 3.43 -15.04
N THR A 2 -28.52 4.61 -14.60
CA THR A 2 -27.26 4.81 -13.89
C THR A 2 -27.33 4.05 -12.57
N ALA A 3 -26.54 2.99 -12.44
CA ALA A 3 -26.36 2.32 -11.17
C ALA A 3 -25.83 3.36 -10.17
N ALA A 4 -26.63 3.69 -9.17
CA ALA A 4 -26.18 4.48 -8.05
C ALA A 4 -25.03 3.70 -7.39
N HIS A 5 -23.80 4.20 -7.54
CA HIS A 5 -22.66 3.70 -6.80
C HIS A 5 -22.95 3.91 -5.32
N ALA A 6 -23.30 2.83 -4.61
CA ALA A 6 -23.26 2.85 -3.16
C ALA A 6 -21.78 2.97 -2.77
N GLN A 7 -21.28 4.20 -2.66
CA GLN A 7 -20.02 4.51 -1.97
C GLN A 7 -20.18 3.99 -0.55
N LEU A 8 -19.61 2.82 -0.30
CA LEU A 8 -19.52 2.27 1.04
C LEU A 8 -18.30 2.92 1.69
N PRO A 9 -18.42 3.39 2.94
CA PRO A 9 -17.37 4.18 3.56
C PRO A 9 -16.07 3.38 3.67
N GLU A 10 -14.96 4.08 3.43
CA GLU A 10 -13.59 3.67 3.74
C GLU A 10 -13.44 3.28 5.22
N ILE A 11 -12.32 2.67 5.60
CA ILE A 11 -12.04 2.26 6.97
C ILE A 11 -12.03 3.48 7.91
N GLY A 12 -13.02 3.56 8.80
CA GLY A 12 -13.23 4.73 9.66
C GLY A 12 -14.03 5.86 9.00
N GLY A 13 -14.35 5.77 7.70
CA GLY A 13 -15.33 6.60 7.01
C GLY A 13 -14.95 8.06 6.82
N GLN A 14 -13.65 8.38 6.84
CA GLN A 14 -13.15 9.77 6.83
C GLN A 14 -12.72 10.26 5.44
N ALA A 15 -12.56 9.37 4.45
CA ALA A 15 -12.17 9.74 3.09
C ALA A 15 -12.87 8.88 2.02
N ASP A 16 -13.04 9.44 0.82
CA ASP A 16 -13.31 8.67 -0.39
C ASP A 16 -11.98 8.32 -1.09
N LEU A 17 -11.59 7.05 -1.06
CA LEU A 17 -10.35 6.58 -1.71
C LEU A 17 -10.41 6.62 -3.25
N ALA A 18 -11.56 6.94 -3.84
CA ALA A 18 -11.67 7.24 -5.27
C ALA A 18 -11.31 8.71 -5.61
N ASP A 19 -11.22 9.59 -4.61
CA ASP A 19 -10.94 11.01 -4.77
C ASP A 19 -9.63 11.41 -4.06
N PRO A 20 -8.55 11.68 -4.82
CA PRO A 20 -7.29 12.15 -4.25
C PRO A 20 -7.44 13.40 -3.37
N HIS A 21 -8.40 14.29 -3.68
CA HIS A 21 -8.62 15.49 -2.88
C HIS A 21 -9.26 15.17 -1.52
N SER A 22 -10.21 14.23 -1.47
CA SER A 22 -10.77 13.74 -0.21
C SER A 22 -9.71 13.14 0.70
N VAL A 23 -8.77 12.37 0.13
CA VAL A 23 -7.65 11.78 0.90
C VAL A 23 -6.65 12.85 1.38
N LEU A 24 -6.35 13.85 0.55
CA LEU A 24 -5.54 15.01 0.96
C LEU A 24 -6.14 15.69 2.19
N ILE A 25 -7.43 16.03 2.16
CA ILE A 25 -8.12 16.69 3.27
C ILE A 25 -8.06 15.83 4.54
N ALA A 26 -8.32 14.52 4.43
CA ALA A 26 -8.28 13.63 5.58
C ALA A 26 -6.89 13.58 6.24
N ILE A 27 -5.81 13.51 5.44
CA ILE A 27 -4.44 13.56 5.96
C ILE A 27 -4.13 14.93 6.57
N GLU A 28 -4.56 16.02 5.92
CA GLU A 28 -4.39 17.38 6.46
C GLU A 28 -5.09 17.55 7.81
N ASP A 29 -6.31 17.04 7.96
CA ASP A 29 -7.06 17.11 9.22
C ASP A 29 -6.37 16.34 10.36
N ILE A 30 -5.79 15.17 10.04
CA ILE A 30 -4.98 14.40 11.00
C ILE A 30 -3.77 15.22 11.44
N PHE A 31 -3.00 15.74 10.50
CA PHE A 31 -1.78 16.49 10.81
C PHE A 31 -2.09 17.83 11.50
N ASN A 32 -3.15 18.52 11.09
CA ASN A 32 -3.57 19.79 11.70
C ASN A 32 -3.99 19.60 13.15
N ARG A 33 -4.68 18.51 13.47
CA ARG A 33 -5.02 18.15 14.85
C ARG A 33 -3.78 17.86 15.69
N ARG A 34 -2.78 17.19 15.13
CA ARG A 34 -1.57 16.76 15.85
C ARG A 34 -0.54 17.86 16.02
N PHE A 35 -0.24 18.59 14.95
CA PHE A 35 0.89 19.51 14.86
C PHE A 35 0.49 20.97 14.71
N GLY A 36 -0.82 21.27 14.66
CA GLY A 36 -1.32 22.57 14.23
C GLY A 36 -1.06 22.79 12.72
N LYS A 37 -1.02 24.04 12.27
CA LYS A 37 -0.82 24.39 10.85
C LYS A 37 0.65 24.63 10.46
N ALA A 38 1.60 24.31 11.34
CA ALA A 38 3.03 24.58 11.16
C ALA A 38 3.76 23.36 10.59
N TRP A 39 3.37 22.91 9.40
CA TRP A 39 4.00 21.81 8.66
C TRP A 39 3.81 22.00 7.14
N PRO A 40 4.60 21.35 6.28
CA PRO A 40 4.64 21.68 4.85
C PRO A 40 3.46 21.07 4.04
N GLN A 41 2.24 21.56 4.28
CA GLN A 41 0.99 21.16 3.60
C GLN A 41 1.10 21.16 2.06
N ALA A 42 1.75 22.18 1.50
CA ALA A 42 1.94 22.32 0.06
C ALA A 42 2.75 21.15 -0.55
N VAL A 43 3.65 20.52 0.23
CA VAL A 43 4.41 19.34 -0.23
C VAL A 43 3.48 18.14 -0.35
N LEU A 44 2.60 17.90 0.63
CA LEU A 44 1.61 16.82 0.56
C LEU A 44 0.66 17.00 -0.63
N ALA A 45 0.09 18.20 -0.78
CA ALA A 45 -0.83 18.51 -1.87
C ALA A 45 -0.17 18.28 -3.25
N ARG A 46 1.10 18.68 -3.40
CA ARG A 46 1.88 18.42 -4.60
C ARG A 46 2.10 16.92 -4.82
N ALA A 47 2.45 16.17 -3.79
CA ALA A 47 2.70 14.73 -3.87
C ALA A 47 1.46 13.96 -4.35
N ILE A 48 0.31 14.23 -3.75
CA ILE A 48 -0.97 13.62 -4.12
C ILE A 48 -1.33 13.97 -5.57
N ASN A 49 -1.16 15.23 -5.98
CA ASN A 49 -1.40 15.63 -7.36
C ASN A 49 -0.44 14.95 -8.35
N ASP A 50 0.84 14.87 -8.04
CA ASP A 50 1.84 14.22 -8.89
C ASP A 50 1.55 12.72 -9.06
N VAL A 51 1.14 12.04 -7.98
CA VAL A 51 0.76 10.62 -7.99
C VAL A 51 -0.54 10.40 -8.78
N ALA A 52 -1.58 11.21 -8.55
CA ALA A 52 -2.82 11.12 -9.33
C ALA A 52 -2.55 11.31 -10.83
N ARG A 53 -1.70 12.28 -11.19
CA ARG A 53 -1.26 12.48 -12.58
C ARG A 53 -0.43 11.31 -13.11
N ALA A 54 0.42 10.69 -12.29
CA ALA A 54 1.22 9.55 -12.70
C ALA A 54 0.33 8.36 -13.06
N TYR A 55 -0.55 7.96 -12.15
CA TYR A 55 -1.51 6.87 -12.39
C TYR A 55 -2.47 7.19 -13.54
N GLY A 56 -2.88 8.45 -13.70
CA GLY A 56 -3.71 8.89 -14.83
C GLY A 56 -2.98 9.08 -16.18
N GLY A 57 -1.67 8.84 -16.27
CA GLY A 57 -0.89 9.03 -17.51
C GLY A 57 -0.67 10.50 -17.92
N GLN A 58 -0.83 11.43 -16.99
CA GLN A 58 -0.70 12.88 -17.17
C GLN A 58 0.60 13.45 -16.59
N PHE A 59 1.43 12.59 -15.97
CA PHE A 59 2.77 12.93 -15.50
C PHE A 59 3.79 12.72 -16.63
N SER A 60 4.66 13.70 -16.83
CA SER A 60 5.60 13.67 -17.96
C SER A 60 6.51 12.43 -17.88
N GLY A 61 6.55 11.67 -18.98
CA GLY A 61 7.39 10.47 -19.11
C GLY A 61 6.74 9.17 -18.60
N LEU A 62 5.54 9.22 -18.02
CA LEU A 62 4.80 8.04 -17.57
C LEU A 62 3.59 7.76 -18.47
N LEU A 63 3.24 6.49 -18.59
CA LEU A 63 2.01 5.99 -19.21
C LEU A 63 0.88 5.91 -18.16
N ALA A 64 -0.36 5.72 -18.59
CA ALA A 64 -1.46 5.46 -17.66
C ALA A 64 -1.27 4.10 -16.96
N CYS A 65 -1.73 4.01 -15.71
CA CYS A 65 -1.71 2.77 -14.94
C CYS A 65 -2.53 1.68 -15.64
N ASP A 66 -2.01 0.45 -15.62
CA ASP A 66 -2.65 -0.75 -16.16
C ASP A 66 -2.57 -1.94 -15.18
N THR A 67 -2.34 -1.66 -13.88
CA THR A 67 -2.28 -2.62 -12.79
C THR A 67 -3.49 -2.47 -11.87
N PRO A 68 -4.60 -3.17 -12.13
CA PRO A 68 -5.87 -2.93 -11.42
C PRO A 68 -5.84 -3.31 -9.93
N TYR A 69 -4.87 -4.11 -9.50
CA TYR A 69 -4.66 -4.41 -8.08
C TYR A 69 -3.80 -3.34 -7.37
N HIS A 70 -2.71 -2.90 -8.00
CA HIS A 70 -1.83 -1.84 -7.49
C HIS A 70 -2.17 -0.54 -8.22
N ASP A 71 -3.38 -0.05 -7.96
CA ASP A 71 -3.97 1.13 -8.59
C ASP A 71 -3.88 2.37 -7.69
N LEU A 72 -4.38 3.52 -8.15
CA LEU A 72 -4.30 4.76 -7.37
C LEU A 72 -5.00 4.62 -6.01
N ARG A 73 -6.11 3.89 -5.95
CA ARG A 73 -6.87 3.67 -4.71
C ARG A 73 -5.99 3.04 -3.64
N HIS A 74 -5.25 1.99 -3.98
CA HIS A 74 -4.38 1.31 -3.02
C HIS A 74 -3.30 2.26 -2.49
N THR A 75 -2.62 2.99 -3.36
CA THR A 75 -1.58 3.94 -2.96
C THR A 75 -2.12 5.06 -2.05
N LEU A 76 -3.32 5.58 -2.33
CA LEU A 76 -3.97 6.59 -1.49
C LEU A 76 -4.38 6.04 -0.11
N ASP A 77 -4.90 4.81 -0.06
CA ASP A 77 -5.24 4.15 1.20
C ASP A 77 -4.00 3.88 2.05
N THR A 78 -2.91 3.38 1.43
CA THR A 78 -1.62 3.19 2.10
C THR A 78 -1.08 4.50 2.70
N ALA A 79 -1.18 5.62 1.97
CA ALA A 79 -0.80 6.93 2.50
C ALA A 79 -1.67 7.38 3.68
N LEU A 80 -2.99 7.16 3.62
CA LEU A 80 -3.90 7.49 4.70
C LEU A 80 -3.68 6.61 5.93
N ALA A 81 -3.48 5.31 5.75
CA ALA A 81 -3.14 4.36 6.80
C ALA A 81 -1.82 4.77 7.50
N MET A 82 -0.82 5.19 6.71
CA MET A 82 0.44 5.72 7.26
C MET A 82 0.23 7.00 8.07
N ALA A 83 -0.57 7.95 7.57
CA ALA A 83 -0.88 9.20 8.28
C ALA A 83 -1.55 8.93 9.64
N ARG A 84 -2.49 7.98 9.68
CA ARG A 84 -3.15 7.53 10.91
C ARG A 84 -2.17 6.85 11.86
N MET A 85 -1.26 6.02 11.33
CA MET A 85 -0.28 5.30 12.13
C MET A 85 0.74 6.24 12.78
N VAL A 86 1.24 7.25 12.05
CA VAL A 86 2.14 8.25 12.63
C VAL A 86 1.44 9.17 13.63
N ASP A 87 0.16 9.52 13.42
CA ASP A 87 -0.62 10.25 14.44
C ASP A 87 -0.76 9.43 15.72
N GLY A 88 -1.03 8.13 15.60
CA GLY A 88 -1.07 7.21 16.72
C GLY A 88 0.27 7.09 17.46
N HIS A 89 1.39 7.05 16.72
CA HIS A 89 2.73 7.11 17.29
C HIS A 89 2.95 8.38 18.11
N GLU A 90 2.64 9.54 17.54
CA GLU A 90 2.80 10.83 18.23
C GLU A 90 1.79 11.01 19.38
N ALA A 91 0.68 10.28 19.38
CA ALA A 91 -0.29 10.25 20.48
C ALA A 91 0.18 9.38 21.66
N SER A 92 0.91 8.31 21.36
CA SER A 92 1.26 7.27 22.32
C SER A 92 2.21 7.82 23.40
N ARG A 93 1.67 8.01 24.61
CA ARG A 93 2.46 8.41 25.79
C ARG A 93 3.18 7.25 26.47
N GLN A 94 2.86 6.01 26.10
CA GLN A 94 3.29 4.79 26.82
C GLN A 94 4.32 3.95 26.06
N ARG A 95 4.51 4.15 24.75
CA ARG A 95 5.51 3.40 23.97
C ARG A 95 6.83 4.16 23.90
N PRO A 96 7.97 3.46 24.03
CA PRO A 96 9.28 4.09 24.00
C PRO A 96 9.65 4.57 22.59
N GLY A 97 10.21 5.76 22.49
CA GLY A 97 10.73 6.33 21.23
C GLY A 97 10.71 7.86 21.26
N PRO A 98 11.61 8.54 20.53
CA PRO A 98 11.49 9.97 20.33
C PRO A 98 10.28 10.27 19.43
N ALA A 99 9.61 11.40 19.68
CA ALA A 99 8.65 11.94 18.73
C ALA A 99 9.32 12.19 17.37
N PHE A 100 8.62 11.92 16.28
CA PHE A 100 9.11 12.18 14.93
C PHE A 100 8.99 13.66 14.57
N GLY A 101 7.92 14.32 15.03
CA GLY A 101 7.57 15.65 14.57
C GLY A 101 7.00 15.66 13.15
N ALA A 102 6.37 16.78 12.79
CA ALA A 102 5.52 16.88 11.60
C ALA A 102 6.25 16.57 10.27
N GLU A 103 7.52 16.99 10.14
CA GLU A 103 8.27 16.82 8.89
C GLU A 103 8.61 15.35 8.62
N LEU A 104 9.11 14.62 9.62
CA LEU A 104 9.38 13.18 9.47
C LEU A 104 8.09 12.35 9.32
N CYS A 105 7.01 12.72 10.01
CA CYS A 105 5.70 12.11 9.77
C CYS A 105 5.25 12.29 8.32
N LEU A 106 5.43 13.48 7.74
CA LEU A 106 5.12 13.73 6.34
C LEU A 106 6.02 12.88 5.42
N VAL A 107 7.32 12.80 5.70
CA VAL A 107 8.23 11.93 4.92
C VAL A 107 7.72 10.49 4.91
N GLY A 108 7.30 9.96 6.05
CA GLY A 108 6.67 8.64 6.12
C GLY A 108 5.44 8.49 5.23
N VAL A 109 4.53 9.46 5.24
CA VAL A 109 3.35 9.49 4.35
C VAL A 109 3.77 9.53 2.88
N LEU A 110 4.81 10.28 2.52
CA LEU A 110 5.33 10.35 1.15
C LEU A 110 5.92 9.02 0.69
N LEU A 111 6.67 8.32 1.55
CA LEU A 111 7.19 6.98 1.24
C LEU A 111 6.05 5.99 0.99
N ALA A 112 5.03 6.00 1.85
CA ALA A 112 3.82 5.21 1.68
C ALA A 112 3.05 5.58 0.41
N LEU A 113 3.01 6.85 0.02
CA LEU A 113 2.37 7.30 -1.22
C LEU A 113 3.17 6.92 -2.48
N PHE A 114 4.47 6.65 -2.38
CA PHE A 114 5.32 6.36 -3.55
C PHE A 114 5.72 4.89 -3.69
N HIS A 115 5.38 4.02 -2.72
CA HIS A 115 5.89 2.65 -2.70
C HIS A 115 5.59 1.86 -3.99
N ASP A 116 4.38 2.01 -4.53
CA ASP A 116 3.88 1.27 -5.69
C ASP A 116 3.91 2.04 -7.01
N ILE A 117 4.31 3.32 -7.01
CA ILE A 117 4.33 4.13 -8.24
C ILE A 117 5.25 3.53 -9.31
N GLY A 118 6.19 2.67 -8.93
CA GLY A 118 7.06 1.94 -9.84
C GLY A 118 6.39 0.92 -10.74
N PHE A 119 5.12 0.56 -10.47
CA PHE A 119 4.30 -0.20 -11.41
C PHE A 119 3.90 0.63 -12.64
N VAL A 120 3.84 1.96 -12.51
CA VAL A 120 3.50 2.85 -13.62
C VAL A 120 4.63 2.83 -14.64
N ARG A 121 4.28 2.43 -15.87
CA ARG A 121 5.21 2.32 -16.99
C ARG A 121 5.70 3.68 -17.46
N ARG A 122 6.93 3.72 -17.96
CA ARG A 122 7.55 4.88 -18.62
C ARG A 122 7.19 4.88 -20.10
N LYS A 123 7.24 6.04 -20.75
CA LYS A 123 7.18 6.13 -22.21
C LYS A 123 8.28 5.27 -22.83
N GLY A 124 7.96 4.47 -23.84
CA GLY A 124 8.86 3.46 -24.41
C GLY A 124 8.70 2.06 -23.80
N GLU A 125 7.92 1.90 -22.73
CA GLU A 125 7.59 0.61 -22.10
C GLU A 125 6.21 0.07 -22.57
N GLU A 126 5.74 0.47 -23.76
CA GLU A 126 4.40 0.10 -24.25
C GLU A 126 4.24 -1.41 -24.49
N ALA A 127 5.35 -2.12 -24.76
CA ALA A 127 5.38 -3.53 -25.17
C ALA A 127 5.08 -4.54 -24.06
N PHE A 128 4.99 -4.11 -22.80
CA PHE A 128 4.68 -4.97 -21.65
C PHE A 128 3.75 -4.24 -20.66
N THR A 129 3.17 -4.96 -19.71
CA THR A 129 2.24 -4.40 -18.72
C THR A 129 2.93 -3.98 -17.43
N GLY A 130 2.30 -3.12 -16.63
CA GLY A 130 2.78 -2.73 -15.31
C GLY A 130 3.10 -3.94 -14.41
N ALA A 131 2.28 -4.99 -14.46
CA ALA A 131 2.46 -6.20 -13.67
C ALA A 131 3.81 -6.90 -13.90
N GLN A 132 4.42 -6.77 -15.08
CA GLN A 132 5.74 -7.33 -15.39
C GLN A 132 6.89 -6.62 -14.67
N LEU A 133 6.61 -5.50 -13.99
CA LEU A 133 7.58 -4.72 -13.24
C LEU A 133 7.61 -5.08 -11.75
N VAL A 134 6.83 -6.09 -11.32
CA VAL A 134 6.72 -6.54 -9.92
C VAL A 134 8.06 -6.80 -9.22
N ARG A 135 9.12 -7.16 -9.95
CA ARG A 135 10.45 -7.40 -9.35
C ARG A 135 11.30 -6.14 -9.15
N ILE A 136 10.90 -5.01 -9.72
CA ILE A 136 11.68 -3.77 -9.73
C ILE A 136 10.89 -2.52 -9.34
N HIS A 137 9.58 -2.65 -9.08
CA HIS A 137 8.70 -1.52 -8.81
C HIS A 137 9.14 -0.70 -7.58
N GLU A 138 9.58 -1.35 -6.50
CA GLU A 138 10.04 -0.63 -5.29
C GLU A 138 11.27 0.22 -5.61
N GLY A 139 12.21 -0.31 -6.38
CA GLY A 139 13.40 0.43 -6.85
C GLY A 139 13.02 1.67 -7.68
N ARG A 140 12.01 1.54 -8.53
CA ARG A 140 11.48 2.68 -9.31
C ARG A 140 10.72 3.67 -8.43
N GLY A 141 10.03 3.21 -7.39
CA GLY A 141 9.42 4.07 -6.37
C GLY A 141 10.45 4.90 -5.62
N ILE A 142 11.60 4.31 -5.28
CA ILE A 142 12.75 5.02 -4.69
C ILE A 142 13.24 6.13 -5.64
N GLU A 143 13.43 5.83 -6.93
CA GLU A 143 13.85 6.83 -7.91
C GLU A 143 12.86 8.00 -8.01
N PHE A 144 11.55 7.71 -8.00
CA PHE A 144 10.51 8.73 -7.99
C PHE A 144 10.56 9.58 -6.71
N ALA A 145 10.70 8.94 -5.55
CA ALA A 145 10.77 9.61 -4.25
C ALA A 145 12.00 10.52 -4.13
N VAL A 146 13.19 10.05 -4.54
CA VAL A 146 14.42 10.87 -4.57
C VAL A 146 14.22 12.13 -5.41
N ALA A 147 13.70 11.96 -6.63
CA ALA A 147 13.45 13.08 -7.53
C ALA A 147 12.36 14.02 -6.99
N PHE A 148 11.34 13.49 -6.29
CA PHE A 148 10.32 14.30 -5.65
C PHE A 148 10.90 15.14 -4.50
N PHE A 149 11.66 14.52 -3.60
CA PHE A 149 12.30 15.20 -2.47
C PHE A 149 13.20 16.35 -2.91
N GLU A 150 13.98 16.17 -3.97
CA GLU A 150 14.78 17.25 -4.58
C GLU A 150 13.88 18.43 -4.97
N ARG A 151 12.87 18.17 -5.81
CA ARG A 151 11.99 19.22 -6.35
C ARG A 151 11.13 19.87 -5.27
N ALA A 152 10.86 19.17 -4.17
CA ALA A 152 10.02 19.63 -3.06
C ALA A 152 10.81 20.44 -2.01
N GLY A 153 12.13 20.63 -2.17
CA GLY A 153 12.96 21.33 -1.19
C GLY A 153 13.25 20.51 0.06
N LEU A 154 13.25 19.17 -0.08
CA LEU A 154 13.50 18.19 0.98
C LEU A 154 14.71 17.27 0.68
N PRO A 155 15.82 17.77 0.08
CA PRO A 155 16.91 16.91 -0.37
C PRO A 155 17.55 16.08 0.75
N GLN A 156 17.51 16.57 1.99
CA GLN A 156 18.01 15.85 3.18
C GLN A 156 17.31 14.51 3.41
N TYR A 157 16.11 14.29 2.87
CA TYR A 157 15.35 13.05 3.02
C TYR A 157 15.51 12.06 1.86
N GLN A 158 16.28 12.40 0.82
CA GLN A 158 16.57 11.47 -0.28
C GLN A 158 17.11 10.11 0.18
N PRO A 159 18.01 10.01 1.18
CA PRO A 159 18.47 8.71 1.67
C PRO A 159 17.34 7.84 2.24
N MET A 160 16.29 8.44 2.80
CA MET A 160 15.13 7.72 3.34
C MET A 160 14.24 7.12 2.25
N ALA A 161 14.39 7.51 0.98
CA ALA A 161 13.65 6.88 -0.12
C ALA A 161 13.87 5.36 -0.15
N ARG A 162 15.08 4.87 0.21
CA ARG A 162 15.39 3.43 0.27
C ARG A 162 14.51 2.65 1.25
N LEU A 163 13.87 3.31 2.22
CA LEU A 163 12.96 2.66 3.16
C LEU A 163 11.70 2.10 2.48
N ILE A 164 11.38 2.52 1.25
CA ILE A 164 10.35 1.87 0.41
C ILE A 164 10.64 0.38 0.25
N LEU A 165 11.91 -0.06 0.24
CA LEU A 165 12.26 -1.49 0.16
C LEU A 165 11.68 -2.32 1.31
N ALA A 166 11.24 -1.69 2.41
CA ALA A 166 10.56 -2.41 3.48
C ALA A 166 9.20 -3.01 3.06
N THR A 167 8.58 -2.51 1.99
CA THR A 167 7.33 -3.10 1.43
C THR A 167 7.62 -4.38 0.65
N ALA A 168 8.84 -4.57 0.14
CA ALA A 168 9.21 -5.74 -0.63
C ALA A 168 9.30 -7.01 0.26
N PHE A 169 8.47 -8.02 -0.04
CA PHE A 169 8.49 -9.31 0.69
C PHE A 169 9.77 -10.12 0.47
N ARG A 170 10.53 -9.81 -0.59
CA ARG A 170 11.82 -10.45 -0.92
C ARG A 170 13.01 -9.82 -0.19
N GLU A 171 12.84 -8.64 0.41
CA GLU A 171 13.92 -7.89 1.02
C GLU A 171 14.33 -8.48 2.37
N ASN A 172 15.64 -8.47 2.65
CA ASN A 172 16.15 -8.82 3.96
C ASN A 172 16.12 -7.57 4.86
N LEU A 173 15.09 -7.48 5.70
CA LEU A 173 14.88 -6.30 6.54
C LEU A 173 15.99 -6.08 7.56
N ASP A 174 16.66 -7.12 8.07
CA ASP A 174 17.81 -6.94 8.98
C ASP A 174 18.97 -6.22 8.27
N THR A 175 19.23 -6.59 7.00
CA THR A 175 20.26 -5.95 6.18
C THR A 175 19.89 -4.51 5.85
N LEU A 176 18.63 -4.26 5.48
CA LEU A 176 18.13 -2.90 5.25
C LEU A 176 18.28 -2.05 6.53
N PHE A 177 17.77 -2.54 7.65
CA PHE A 177 17.71 -1.80 8.91
C PHE A 177 19.09 -1.56 9.54
N ALA A 178 20.09 -2.40 9.28
CA ALA A 178 21.45 -2.18 9.74
C ALA A 178 22.08 -0.87 9.22
N ALA A 179 21.57 -0.32 8.12
CA ALA A 179 22.04 0.94 7.53
C ALA A 179 21.29 2.19 8.06
N HIS A 180 20.32 2.02 8.96
CA HIS A 180 19.39 3.07 9.37
C HIS A 180 19.32 3.23 10.90
N ASN A 181 19.03 4.45 11.36
CA ASN A 181 18.80 4.69 12.79
C ASN A 181 17.40 4.19 13.22
N SER A 182 17.15 4.13 14.54
CA SER A 182 15.89 3.59 15.08
C SER A 182 14.64 4.34 14.61
N THR A 183 14.73 5.65 14.38
CA THR A 183 13.63 6.47 13.88
C THR A 183 13.28 6.13 12.43
N GLU A 184 14.28 6.04 11.56
CA GLU A 184 14.12 5.62 10.16
C GLU A 184 13.57 4.21 10.05
N VAL A 185 14.08 3.28 10.88
CA VAL A 185 13.56 1.90 10.93
C VAL A 185 12.10 1.88 11.38
N ALA A 186 11.70 2.70 12.35
CA ALA A 186 10.30 2.80 12.77
C ALA A 186 9.39 3.29 11.62
N LEU A 187 9.82 4.32 10.88
CA LEU A 187 9.09 4.81 9.70
C LEU A 187 8.98 3.74 8.60
N ALA A 188 10.06 2.99 8.36
CA ALA A 188 10.06 1.89 7.39
C ALA A 188 9.08 0.78 7.78
N CYS A 189 9.11 0.38 9.06
CA CYS A 189 8.17 -0.61 9.61
C CYS A 189 6.71 -0.15 9.50
N MET A 190 6.43 1.13 9.80
CA MET A 190 5.10 1.69 9.67
C MET A 190 4.64 1.77 8.21
N THR A 191 5.54 2.15 7.29
CA THR A 191 5.25 2.22 5.85
C THR A 191 4.86 0.84 5.30
N ALA A 192 5.65 -0.18 5.61
CA ALA A 192 5.35 -1.56 5.21
C ALA A 192 4.12 -2.15 5.91
N SER A 193 3.84 -1.72 7.15
CA SER A 193 2.61 -2.12 7.84
C SER A 193 1.38 -1.46 7.22
N ALA A 194 1.48 -0.19 6.82
CA ALA A 194 0.39 0.54 6.18
C ALA A 194 0.01 -0.08 4.83
N ASP A 195 1.00 -0.48 4.04
CA ASP A 195 0.83 -1.23 2.77
C ASP A 195 0.06 -2.55 2.99
N VAL A 196 0.55 -3.40 3.88
CA VAL A 196 -0.11 -4.68 4.21
C VAL A 196 -1.55 -4.47 4.72
N LEU A 197 -1.74 -3.49 5.61
CA LEU A 197 -3.05 -3.24 6.21
C LEU A 197 -4.04 -2.69 5.21
N SER A 198 -3.70 -1.66 4.43
CA SER A 198 -4.60 -1.06 3.43
C SER A 198 -5.10 -2.10 2.45
N GLN A 199 -4.22 -3.02 2.03
CA GLN A 199 -4.57 -4.11 1.13
C GLN A 199 -5.53 -5.13 1.77
N LEU A 200 -5.17 -5.71 2.93
CA LEU A 200 -5.92 -6.83 3.51
C LEU A 200 -7.23 -6.41 4.17
N SER A 201 -7.31 -5.16 4.61
CA SER A 201 -8.50 -4.61 5.26
C SER A 201 -9.49 -4.00 4.26
N ASP A 202 -9.10 -3.82 2.99
CA ASP A 202 -9.99 -3.35 1.93
C ASP A 202 -11.26 -4.19 1.90
N ARG A 203 -12.40 -3.51 1.85
CA ARG A 203 -13.71 -4.15 1.71
C ARG A 203 -13.80 -5.03 0.46
N PHE A 204 -13.06 -4.72 -0.58
CA PHE A 204 -13.01 -5.50 -1.81
C PHE A 204 -11.82 -6.45 -1.87
N TYR A 205 -11.07 -6.64 -0.77
CA TYR A 205 -9.82 -7.40 -0.77
C TYR A 205 -9.93 -8.76 -1.50
N LEU A 206 -10.92 -9.57 -1.16
CA LEU A 206 -11.07 -10.91 -1.73
C LEU A 206 -11.43 -10.88 -3.22
N GLU A 207 -12.36 -10.00 -3.61
CA GLU A 207 -12.72 -9.83 -5.02
C GLU A 207 -11.59 -9.20 -5.83
N ARG A 208 -10.81 -8.27 -5.26
CA ARG A 208 -9.58 -7.76 -5.90
C ARG A 208 -8.54 -8.86 -6.06
N CYS A 209 -8.39 -9.76 -5.08
CA CYS A 209 -7.51 -10.92 -5.22
C CYS A 209 -7.93 -11.82 -6.37
N ARG A 210 -9.24 -12.13 -6.46
CA ARG A 210 -9.81 -12.97 -7.50
C ARG A 210 -9.70 -12.33 -8.89
N ASP A 211 -10.13 -11.08 -9.00
CA ASP A 211 -10.39 -10.42 -10.28
C ASP A 211 -9.15 -9.72 -10.83
N PHE A 212 -8.23 -9.27 -9.97
CA PHE A 212 -7.07 -8.44 -10.37
C PHE A 212 -5.72 -9.03 -9.98
N LEU A 213 -5.52 -9.44 -8.72
CA LEU A 213 -4.20 -9.88 -8.23
C LEU A 213 -3.70 -11.12 -8.97
N TYR A 214 -4.57 -12.13 -9.12
CA TYR A 214 -4.20 -13.36 -9.82
C TYR A 214 -3.74 -13.09 -11.25
N GLN A 215 -4.47 -12.23 -11.99
CA GLN A 215 -4.08 -11.85 -13.36
C GLN A 215 -2.74 -11.12 -13.36
N GLY A 216 -2.52 -10.22 -12.40
CA GLY A 216 -1.23 -9.56 -12.20
C GLY A 216 -0.09 -10.55 -11.94
N PHE A 217 -0.34 -11.61 -11.15
CA PHE A 217 0.66 -12.66 -10.93
C PHE A 217 0.98 -13.44 -12.19
N VAL A 218 -0.02 -13.80 -13.00
CA VAL A 218 0.22 -14.47 -14.29
C VAL A 218 1.02 -13.58 -15.23
N LEU A 219 0.62 -12.31 -15.40
CA LEU A 219 1.34 -11.36 -16.25
C LEU A 219 2.77 -11.11 -15.77
N GLY A 220 2.98 -11.01 -14.46
CA GLY A 220 4.28 -10.79 -13.84
C GLY A 220 5.14 -12.05 -13.68
N GLY A 221 4.64 -13.23 -14.06
CA GLY A 221 5.33 -14.52 -13.85
C GLY A 221 5.53 -14.88 -12.37
N MET A 222 4.63 -14.42 -11.50
CA MET A 222 4.61 -14.72 -10.06
C MET A 222 3.68 -15.90 -9.71
N ASP A 223 2.95 -16.45 -10.70
CA ASP A 223 2.11 -17.63 -10.58
C ASP A 223 2.91 -18.95 -10.60
N ARG A 224 4.23 -18.88 -10.81
CA ARG A 224 5.15 -20.00 -10.99
C ARG A 224 6.54 -19.70 -10.41
N ILE A 225 7.31 -20.76 -10.22
CA ILE A 225 8.73 -20.67 -9.85
C ILE A 225 9.55 -21.62 -10.71
N THR A 226 10.73 -21.17 -11.15
CA THR A 226 11.73 -22.03 -11.78
C THR A 226 12.61 -22.62 -10.68
N ASN A 227 12.58 -23.94 -10.53
CA ASN A 227 13.38 -24.65 -9.54
C ASN A 227 14.86 -24.71 -9.96
N SER A 228 15.73 -25.17 -9.05
CA SER A 228 17.18 -25.27 -9.30
C SER A 228 17.57 -26.20 -10.45
N ASP A 229 16.68 -27.13 -10.83
CA ASP A 229 16.83 -28.04 -11.96
C ASP A 229 16.31 -27.45 -13.29
N GLY A 230 15.80 -26.22 -13.27
CA GLY A 230 15.23 -25.53 -14.43
C GLY A 230 13.77 -25.88 -14.72
N VAL A 231 13.14 -26.76 -13.92
CA VAL A 231 11.74 -27.13 -14.10
C VAL A 231 10.83 -26.07 -13.48
N GLU A 232 9.79 -25.65 -14.20
CA GLU A 232 8.77 -24.74 -13.67
C GLU A 232 7.72 -25.48 -12.84
N SER A 233 7.47 -24.98 -11.63
CA SER A 233 6.35 -25.39 -10.79
C SER A 233 5.32 -24.28 -10.72
N ILE A 234 4.05 -24.61 -10.96
CA ILE A 234 2.92 -23.67 -10.82
C ILE A 234 2.62 -23.49 -9.32
N LEU A 235 2.68 -22.25 -8.86
CA LEU A 235 2.33 -21.85 -7.50
C LEU A 235 0.83 -21.58 -7.36
N TYR A 236 0.19 -21.01 -8.37
CA TYR A 236 -1.24 -20.70 -8.37
C TYR A 236 -1.89 -21.12 -9.69
N GLN A 237 -2.78 -22.12 -9.65
CA GLN A 237 -3.40 -22.68 -10.84
C GLN A 237 -4.47 -21.76 -11.44
N ASN A 238 -5.20 -21.05 -10.58
CA ASN A 238 -6.27 -20.12 -10.93
C ASN A 238 -6.53 -19.15 -9.77
N ALA A 239 -7.45 -18.20 -9.96
CA ALA A 239 -7.84 -17.24 -8.95
C ALA A 239 -8.43 -17.87 -7.67
N GLU A 240 -9.15 -18.99 -7.77
CA GLU A 240 -9.68 -19.69 -6.60
C GLU A 240 -8.57 -20.41 -5.83
N ASP A 241 -7.58 -21.00 -6.51
CA ASP A 241 -6.40 -21.60 -5.87
C ASP A 241 -5.57 -20.55 -5.12
N LEU A 242 -5.43 -19.33 -5.68
CA LEU A 242 -4.87 -18.19 -4.94
C LEU A 242 -5.67 -17.92 -3.65
N LEU A 243 -6.99 -17.86 -3.74
CA LEU A 243 -7.86 -17.63 -2.59
C LEU A 243 -7.78 -18.78 -1.55
N ARG A 244 -7.70 -20.04 -1.97
CA ARG A 244 -7.51 -21.19 -1.07
C ARG A 244 -6.23 -21.13 -0.26
N LYS A 245 -5.15 -20.60 -0.87
CA LYS A 245 -3.84 -20.48 -0.24
C LYS A 245 -3.70 -19.22 0.62
N THR A 246 -4.60 -18.24 0.42
CA THR A 246 -4.56 -16.95 1.11
C THR A 246 -4.68 -17.06 2.65
N PRO A 247 -5.54 -17.92 3.25
CA PRO A 247 -5.56 -18.09 4.71
C PRO A 247 -4.22 -18.52 5.29
N TRP A 248 -3.54 -19.50 4.66
CA TRP A 248 -2.22 -19.92 5.10
C TRP A 248 -1.18 -18.81 4.93
N PHE A 249 -1.20 -18.09 3.81
CA PHE A 249 -0.33 -16.94 3.57
C PHE A 249 -0.53 -15.86 4.63
N PHE A 250 -1.78 -15.57 4.99
CA PHE A 250 -2.10 -14.62 6.05
C PHE A 250 -1.51 -15.06 7.40
N GLU A 251 -1.80 -16.28 7.85
CA GLU A 251 -1.38 -16.76 9.16
C GLU A 251 0.14 -16.95 9.27
N SER A 252 0.76 -17.48 8.22
CA SER A 252 2.17 -17.90 8.26
C SER A 252 3.15 -16.82 7.80
N VAL A 253 2.71 -15.92 6.92
CA VAL A 253 3.58 -14.90 6.31
C VAL A 253 3.19 -13.51 6.82
N ILE A 254 1.94 -13.08 6.65
CA ILE A 254 1.51 -11.73 7.00
C ILE A 254 1.62 -11.49 8.50
N MET A 255 1.03 -12.35 9.33
CA MET A 255 1.04 -12.14 10.77
C MET A 255 2.45 -12.15 11.33
N LYS A 256 3.33 -13.05 10.85
CA LYS A 256 4.74 -13.06 11.20
C LYS A 256 5.41 -11.73 10.81
N ARG A 257 5.18 -11.26 9.58
CA ARG A 257 5.76 -10.01 9.09
C ARG A 257 5.31 -8.81 9.92
N LEU A 258 4.01 -8.66 10.18
CA LEU A 258 3.46 -7.56 10.98
C LEU A 258 3.99 -7.58 12.42
N GLU A 259 4.05 -8.75 13.05
CA GLU A 259 4.39 -8.89 14.47
C GLU A 259 5.89 -8.82 14.74
N HIS A 260 6.69 -9.55 13.94
CA HIS A 260 8.11 -9.72 14.19
C HIS A 260 8.94 -8.79 13.31
N ASP A 261 8.83 -8.93 11.99
CA ASP A 261 9.72 -8.25 11.05
C ASP A 261 9.47 -6.72 11.06
N LEU A 262 8.19 -6.32 11.17
CA LEU A 262 7.74 -4.92 11.23
C LEU A 262 7.44 -4.44 12.66
N ARG A 263 7.89 -5.22 13.65
CA ARG A 263 7.93 -4.86 15.08
C ARG A 263 6.59 -4.42 15.67
N GLY A 264 5.47 -4.92 15.12
CA GLY A 264 4.14 -4.62 15.65
C GLY A 264 3.71 -3.16 15.51
N THR A 265 4.32 -2.40 14.61
CA THR A 265 4.07 -0.95 14.44
C THR A 265 2.62 -0.64 14.03
N TYR A 266 1.93 -1.57 13.37
CA TYR A 266 0.50 -1.43 13.05
C TYR A 266 -0.40 -1.12 14.26
N ARG A 267 0.02 -1.48 15.49
CA ARG A 267 -0.72 -1.19 16.72
C ARG A 267 -0.79 0.29 17.06
N TYR A 268 -0.01 1.16 16.42
CA TYR A 268 -0.19 2.61 16.60
C TYR A 268 -1.55 3.09 16.07
N LEU A 269 -2.18 2.33 15.17
CA LEU A 269 -3.56 2.61 14.78
C LEU A 269 -4.53 2.45 15.97
N ASP A 270 -4.23 1.61 16.96
CA ASP A 270 -5.03 1.51 18.19
C ASP A 270 -5.07 2.87 18.90
N ASP A 271 -3.91 3.54 19.02
CA ASP A 271 -3.79 4.86 19.65
C ASP A 271 -4.52 5.95 18.83
N HIS A 272 -4.45 5.89 17.49
CA HIS A 272 -5.17 6.82 16.61
C HIS A 272 -6.69 6.70 16.76
N PHE A 273 -7.22 5.47 16.82
CA PHE A 273 -8.66 5.21 16.89
C PHE A 273 -9.21 5.10 18.32
N GLY A 274 -8.39 5.33 19.36
CA GLY A 274 -8.84 5.26 20.76
C GLY A 274 -9.12 3.85 21.27
N GLY A 275 -8.40 2.85 20.73
CA GLY A 275 -8.33 1.47 21.23
C GLY A 275 -8.95 0.42 20.30
N GLN A 276 -9.90 0.78 19.44
CA GLN A 276 -10.46 -0.15 18.45
C GLN A 276 -9.83 0.08 17.08
N ASN A 277 -9.03 -0.87 16.61
CA ASN A 277 -8.35 -0.79 15.32
C ASN A 277 -9.23 -1.35 14.18
N PRO A 278 -9.85 -0.49 13.34
CA PRO A 278 -10.76 -0.93 12.30
C PRO A 278 -10.04 -1.63 11.14
N TYR A 279 -8.75 -1.35 10.91
CA TYR A 279 -7.93 -2.05 9.92
C TYR A 279 -7.76 -3.52 10.31
N VAL A 280 -7.30 -3.76 11.54
CA VAL A 280 -7.10 -5.11 12.08
C VAL A 280 -8.43 -5.88 12.10
N ARG A 281 -9.51 -5.25 12.58
CA ARG A 281 -10.84 -5.87 12.59
C ARG A 281 -11.30 -6.28 11.19
N SER A 282 -11.14 -5.41 10.20
CA SER A 282 -11.60 -5.67 8.83
C SER A 282 -10.73 -6.72 8.14
N MET A 283 -9.41 -6.68 8.34
CA MET A 283 -8.47 -7.69 7.89
C MET A 283 -8.84 -9.08 8.40
N PHE A 284 -9.04 -9.26 9.71
CA PHE A 284 -9.47 -10.54 10.28
C PHE A 284 -10.86 -10.95 9.76
N ALA A 285 -11.80 -10.03 9.64
CA ALA A 285 -13.14 -10.34 9.11
C ALA A 285 -13.10 -10.83 7.66
N ASN A 286 -12.24 -10.25 6.81
CA ASN A 286 -12.04 -10.69 5.44
C ASN A 286 -11.46 -12.12 5.40
N ILE A 287 -10.46 -12.42 6.21
CA ILE A 287 -9.84 -13.75 6.25
C ILE A 287 -10.79 -14.81 6.83
N GLU A 288 -11.51 -14.51 7.90
CA GLU A 288 -12.51 -15.43 8.45
C GLU A 288 -13.66 -15.69 7.48
N PHE A 289 -14.11 -14.67 6.74
CA PHE A 289 -15.08 -14.88 5.67
C PHE A 289 -14.51 -15.76 4.55
N LEU A 290 -13.24 -15.55 4.16
CA LEU A 290 -12.57 -16.38 3.16
C LEU A 290 -12.45 -17.84 3.59
N LYS A 291 -12.10 -18.12 4.85
CA LYS A 291 -12.06 -19.50 5.38
C LYS A 291 -13.41 -20.19 5.20
N ASN A 292 -14.50 -19.51 5.56
CA ASN A 292 -15.85 -20.04 5.35
C ASN A 292 -16.19 -20.26 3.87
N VAL A 293 -15.69 -19.43 2.95
CA VAL A 293 -15.86 -19.62 1.50
C VAL A 293 -15.09 -20.85 1.02
N VAL A 294 -13.85 -21.02 1.46
CA VAL A 294 -13.00 -22.17 1.12
C VAL A 294 -13.58 -23.47 1.68
N ASP A 295 -13.97 -23.50 2.96
CA ASP A 295 -14.54 -24.69 3.61
C ASP A 295 -15.86 -25.15 2.97
N SER A 296 -16.64 -24.20 2.44
CA SER A 296 -17.91 -24.49 1.74
C SER A 296 -17.76 -24.68 0.24
N GLU A 297 -16.57 -24.46 -0.33
CA GLU A 297 -16.31 -24.52 -1.76
C GLU A 297 -17.21 -23.59 -2.61
N ASP A 298 -17.74 -22.51 -2.00
CA ASP A 298 -18.72 -21.62 -2.63
C ASP A 298 -18.16 -20.22 -2.87
N PHE A 299 -17.31 -20.09 -3.89
CA PHE A 299 -16.71 -18.81 -4.30
C PHE A 299 -17.74 -17.82 -4.88
N SER A 300 -18.97 -18.24 -5.17
CA SER A 300 -20.06 -17.35 -5.60
C SER A 300 -20.51 -16.37 -4.50
N ARG A 301 -20.10 -16.63 -3.25
CA ARG A 301 -20.32 -15.74 -2.09
C ARG A 301 -19.51 -14.45 -2.17
N LEU A 302 -18.46 -14.41 -3.00
CA LEU A 302 -17.70 -13.20 -3.33
C LEU A 302 -18.46 -12.35 -4.34
N ARG A 303 -19.41 -11.56 -3.83
CA ARG A 303 -20.45 -10.85 -4.61
C ARG A 303 -20.12 -9.40 -4.93
N ARG A 304 -19.01 -8.86 -4.43
CA ARG A 304 -18.66 -7.46 -4.69
C ARG A 304 -18.00 -7.34 -6.07
N HIS A 305 -18.08 -6.15 -6.65
CA HIS A 305 -17.50 -5.86 -7.96
C HIS A 305 -16.59 -4.64 -7.84
N PRO A 306 -15.30 -4.83 -7.52
CA PRO A 306 -14.38 -3.72 -7.44
C PRO A 306 -14.21 -3.07 -8.81
N GLN A 307 -13.96 -1.76 -8.82
CA GLN A 307 -13.64 -1.00 -10.03
C GLN A 307 -12.24 -0.41 -9.84
N PRO A 308 -11.29 -0.70 -10.74
CA PRO A 308 -9.96 -0.10 -10.67
C PRO A 308 -10.03 1.42 -10.85
N LEU A 309 -9.23 2.15 -10.06
CA LEU A 309 -9.12 3.60 -10.17
C LEU A 309 -7.97 3.97 -11.13
N PHE A 310 -8.29 4.68 -12.21
CA PHE A 310 -7.35 5.07 -13.28
C PHE A 310 -6.60 3.92 -13.95
N CYS A 311 -7.26 2.77 -14.14
CA CYS A 311 -6.70 1.68 -14.94
C CYS A 311 -7.16 1.81 -16.41
N ALA A 312 -6.23 2.09 -17.31
CA ALA A 312 -6.50 1.93 -18.74
C ALA A 312 -6.59 0.44 -19.08
N HIS A 313 -7.51 0.06 -19.97
CA HIS A 313 -7.46 -1.29 -20.55
C HIS A 313 -6.23 -1.34 -21.45
N ALA A 314 -5.35 -2.33 -21.27
CA ALA A 314 -4.31 -2.61 -22.25
C ALA A 314 -5.00 -2.89 -23.60
N ALA A 315 -4.66 -2.09 -24.62
CA ALA A 315 -5.18 -2.25 -25.98
C ALA A 315 -4.63 -3.51 -26.65
#